data_AF-A0A7C1J2L7-F1
#
_entry.id   AF-A0A7C1J2L7-F1
#
_cell.length_a   1.000
_cell.length_b   1.000
_cell.length_c   1.000
_cell.angle_alpha   90.00
_cell.angle_beta   90.00
_cell.angle_gamma   90.00
#
_symmetry.space_group_name_H-M   'P 1'
#
loop_
_entity.id
_entity.type
_entity.pdbx_description
1 polymer ?
#
loop_
_entity_poly.entity_id
_entity_poly.type
_entity_poly.pdbx_seq_one_letter_code
_entity_poly.pdbx_strand_id
1 'polypeptide(L)'
;MSFEFQLWCNCGPVNLTMALSYYGWEHDQNTAANWLKPSIEDRNVSPGQLALFVNQQTEIPYLRALWRYGGNIDLIKRLIAAGFPVVVESGFQPEDQDWMGHYMTIVAYDDTVETIWIYDSYEGQGPQYQGVLHSYDEFDSWWRHFNRVFLVVYPLDRENDIRAILGDSIDPEYAARMALDAARQEATADQTDVWAWFNAGTSATRLGLYDDAAIYYDEAFRLGLPFRMMWYQFGPYEAYYHTGRYDDVIALANNTEATTIYVEETRYWRGMAYAALGRTDEAISEFNAVLSFNPNFADARTAKEQVETGVFVPPM
;
A
#
# COMPACT_ATOMS: atom_id res chain seq x y z
N MET A 1 6.01 12.39 -19.96
CA MET A 1 5.68 11.12 -19.31
C MET A 1 5.18 10.16 -20.38
N SER A 2 5.75 8.96 -20.48
CA SER A 2 5.22 7.88 -21.31
C SER A 2 4.07 7.16 -20.60
N PHE A 3 3.27 6.43 -21.36
CA PHE A 3 2.16 5.62 -20.87
C PHE A 3 2.34 4.17 -21.29
N GLU A 4 1.92 3.25 -20.43
CA GLU A 4 1.94 1.81 -20.67
C GLU A 4 0.72 1.14 -20.02
N PHE A 5 0.10 0.18 -20.71
CA PHE A 5 -0.95 -0.66 -20.12
C PHE A 5 -0.32 -1.73 -19.22
N GLN A 6 -1.00 -2.07 -18.12
CA GLN A 6 -0.47 -3.07 -17.20
C GLN A 6 -0.52 -4.50 -17.71
N LEU A 7 0.51 -5.25 -17.36
CA LEU A 7 0.51 -6.71 -17.37
C LEU A 7 -0.19 -7.26 -16.12
N TRP A 8 -0.30 -8.60 -16.06
CA TRP A 8 -1.00 -9.32 -14.99
C TRP A 8 -0.51 -8.91 -13.59
N CYS A 9 -1.44 -8.39 -12.76
CA CYS A 9 -1.19 -7.89 -11.41
C CYS A 9 0.03 -6.95 -11.32
N ASN A 10 0.16 -6.01 -12.27
CA ASN A 10 1.36 -5.16 -12.42
C ASN A 10 1.10 -3.65 -12.32
N CYS A 11 -0.04 -3.24 -11.74
CA CYS A 11 -0.43 -1.84 -11.60
C CYS A 11 0.65 -0.98 -10.93
N GLY A 12 1.25 -1.45 -9.83
CA GLY A 12 2.30 -0.73 -9.09
C GLY A 12 3.56 -0.46 -9.94
N PRO A 13 4.24 -1.49 -10.47
CA PRO A 13 5.40 -1.31 -11.32
C PRO A 13 5.16 -0.41 -12.54
N VAL A 14 4.01 -0.54 -13.20
CA VAL A 14 3.66 0.28 -14.39
C VAL A 14 3.47 1.75 -14.04
N ASN A 15 2.71 2.04 -12.98
CA ASN A 15 2.49 3.43 -12.58
C ASN A 15 3.79 4.09 -12.08
N LEU A 16 4.62 3.31 -11.40
CA LEU A 16 5.94 3.79 -11.02
C LEU A 16 6.79 4.10 -12.25
N THR A 17 6.87 3.22 -13.25
CA THR A 17 7.67 3.48 -14.47
C THR A 17 7.10 4.63 -15.29
N MET A 18 5.77 4.80 -15.35
CA MET A 18 5.15 6.01 -15.91
C MET A 18 5.68 7.26 -15.19
N ALA A 19 5.62 7.32 -13.85
CA ALA A 19 6.17 8.46 -13.11
C ALA A 19 7.68 8.68 -13.37
N LEU A 20 8.46 7.62 -13.45
CA LEU A 20 9.91 7.69 -13.68
C LEU A 20 10.28 8.15 -15.10
N SER A 21 9.45 7.84 -16.10
CA SER A 21 9.63 8.32 -17.47
C SER A 21 9.56 9.85 -17.59
N TYR A 22 8.88 10.52 -16.65
CA TYR A 22 8.89 11.97 -16.55
C TYR A 22 10.31 12.52 -16.34
N TYR A 23 11.17 11.76 -15.66
CA TYR A 23 12.57 12.08 -15.42
C TYR A 23 13.53 11.44 -16.43
N GLY A 24 13.00 10.87 -17.52
CA GLY A 24 13.81 10.28 -18.59
C GLY A 24 14.28 8.86 -18.33
N TRP A 25 13.67 8.13 -17.39
CA TRP A 25 13.90 6.69 -17.29
C TRP A 25 13.26 5.99 -18.51
N GLU A 26 14.07 5.33 -19.33
CA GLU A 26 13.66 4.66 -20.58
C GLU A 26 13.24 3.19 -20.44
N HIS A 27 13.24 2.62 -19.23
CA HIS A 27 12.84 1.22 -19.02
C HIS A 27 11.33 1.10 -18.78
N ASP A 28 10.81 -0.11 -19.03
CA ASP A 28 9.40 -0.45 -18.96
C ASP A 28 9.02 -1.14 -17.65
N GLN A 29 7.73 -1.46 -17.52
CA GLN A 29 7.19 -2.17 -16.36
C GLN A 29 7.88 -3.51 -16.06
N ASN A 30 8.48 -4.19 -17.05
CA ASN A 30 9.13 -5.49 -16.85
C ASN A 30 10.39 -5.34 -16.02
N THR A 31 11.15 -4.27 -16.25
CA THR A 31 12.37 -3.98 -15.48
C THR A 31 12.03 -3.75 -14.00
N ALA A 32 10.99 -2.95 -13.73
CA ALA A 32 10.53 -2.71 -12.37
C ALA A 32 9.93 -3.98 -11.73
N ALA A 33 9.10 -4.73 -12.47
CA ALA A 33 8.47 -5.95 -11.99
C ALA A 33 9.50 -7.04 -11.61
N ASN A 34 10.58 -7.20 -12.38
CA ASN A 34 11.63 -8.17 -12.07
C ASN A 34 12.30 -7.94 -10.69
N TRP A 35 12.28 -6.69 -10.21
CA TRP A 35 12.79 -6.36 -8.87
C TRP A 35 11.70 -6.38 -7.82
N LEU A 36 10.55 -5.77 -8.13
CA LEU A 36 9.45 -5.54 -7.20
C LEU A 36 8.62 -6.79 -6.93
N LYS A 37 8.59 -7.73 -7.88
CA LYS A 37 7.79 -8.96 -7.82
C LYS A 37 8.72 -10.18 -7.91
N PRO A 38 9.23 -10.68 -6.76
CA PRO A 38 10.05 -11.89 -6.72
C PRO A 38 9.33 -13.12 -7.34
N SER A 39 8.00 -13.12 -7.34
CA SER A 39 7.13 -14.05 -8.06
C SER A 39 6.13 -13.29 -8.93
N ILE A 40 5.88 -13.78 -10.15
CA ILE A 40 4.91 -13.15 -11.06
C ILE A 40 3.46 -13.18 -10.52
N GLU A 41 3.17 -14.15 -9.65
CA GLU A 41 1.86 -14.33 -9.01
C GLU A 41 1.63 -13.42 -7.80
N ASP A 42 2.67 -12.70 -7.37
CA ASP A 42 2.55 -11.67 -6.33
C ASP A 42 1.46 -10.67 -6.73
N ARG A 43 0.46 -10.56 -5.85
CA ARG A 43 -0.77 -9.80 -6.07
C ARG A 43 -0.63 -8.33 -5.69
N ASN A 44 0.38 -7.97 -4.91
CA ASN A 44 0.54 -6.61 -4.42
C ASN A 44 2.00 -6.18 -4.33
N VAL A 45 2.27 -4.94 -4.69
CA VAL A 45 3.54 -4.28 -4.39
C VAL A 45 3.21 -3.10 -3.51
N SER A 46 3.69 -3.10 -2.27
CA SER A 46 3.43 -2.02 -1.32
C SER A 46 4.08 -0.70 -1.77
N PRO A 47 3.54 0.46 -1.36
CA PRO A 47 4.17 1.76 -1.61
C PRO A 47 5.60 1.85 -1.07
N GLY A 48 5.90 1.11 0.01
CA GLY A 48 7.23 0.97 0.58
C GLY A 48 8.21 0.28 -0.37
N GLN A 49 7.81 -0.83 -0.99
CA GLN A 49 8.62 -1.52 -2.00
C GLN A 49 8.85 -0.64 -3.24
N LEU A 50 7.83 0.06 -3.72
CA LEU A 50 7.95 1.02 -4.83
C LEU A 50 8.98 2.13 -4.52
N ALA A 51 8.89 2.72 -3.33
CA ALA A 51 9.84 3.75 -2.92
C ALA A 51 11.27 3.19 -2.73
N LEU A 52 11.38 1.98 -2.18
CA LEU A 52 12.66 1.30 -1.98
C LEU A 52 13.35 1.01 -3.31
N PHE A 53 12.60 0.54 -4.31
CA PHE A 53 13.11 0.30 -5.66
C PHE A 53 13.78 1.54 -6.24
N VAL A 54 13.11 2.69 -6.17
CA VAL A 54 13.68 3.97 -6.65
C VAL A 54 14.92 4.34 -5.84
N ASN A 55 14.84 4.26 -4.51
CA ASN A 55 15.92 4.70 -3.62
C ASN A 55 17.16 3.79 -3.64
N GLN A 56 17.03 2.54 -4.10
CA GLN A 56 18.14 1.60 -4.25
C GLN A 56 18.65 1.47 -5.69
N GLN A 57 17.99 2.08 -6.67
CA GLN A 57 18.44 2.00 -8.06
C GLN A 57 19.72 2.79 -8.32
N THR A 58 20.64 2.14 -9.04
CA THR A 58 21.93 2.70 -9.41
C THR A 58 21.92 3.39 -10.78
N GLU A 59 20.92 3.11 -11.62
CA GLU A 59 20.75 3.74 -12.94
C GLU A 59 20.17 5.17 -12.86
N ILE A 60 19.41 5.45 -11.80
CA ILE A 60 18.80 6.74 -11.50
C ILE A 60 19.22 7.25 -10.11
N PRO A 61 20.54 7.37 -9.82
CA PRO A 61 21.03 7.64 -8.46
C PRO A 61 20.67 9.04 -7.94
N TYR A 62 20.22 9.92 -8.83
CA TYR A 62 19.80 11.29 -8.56
C TYR A 62 18.31 11.40 -8.21
N LEU A 63 17.51 10.33 -8.32
CA LEU A 63 16.11 10.33 -7.92
C LEU A 63 15.94 9.77 -6.51
N ARG A 64 14.91 10.23 -5.83
CA ARG A 64 14.41 9.68 -4.57
C ARG A 64 12.91 9.50 -4.67
N ALA A 65 12.38 8.59 -3.85
CA ALA A 65 10.96 8.42 -3.64
C ALA A 65 10.63 8.39 -2.16
N LEU A 66 9.47 8.94 -1.81
CA LEU A 66 8.86 8.76 -0.50
C LEU A 66 7.35 8.55 -0.66
N TRP A 67 6.73 7.92 0.33
CA TRP A 67 5.29 7.70 0.36
C TRP A 67 4.71 7.99 1.75
N ARG A 68 3.45 8.43 1.84
CA ARG A 68 2.78 8.73 3.12
C ARG A 68 1.30 8.37 3.07
N TYR A 69 0.71 8.08 4.23
CA TYR A 69 -0.73 8.06 4.42
C TYR A 69 -1.30 9.47 4.58
N GLY A 70 -2.61 9.62 4.41
CA GLY A 70 -3.30 10.87 4.72
C GLY A 70 -3.03 12.01 3.74
N GLY A 71 -2.86 11.68 2.45
CA GLY A 71 -2.91 12.69 1.40
C GLY A 71 -4.27 13.39 1.35
N ASN A 72 -4.31 14.54 0.66
CA ASN A 72 -5.54 15.22 0.30
C ASN A 72 -5.36 15.93 -1.05
N ILE A 73 -6.46 16.33 -1.66
CA ILE A 73 -6.48 16.97 -2.98
C ILE A 73 -5.56 18.21 -3.03
N ASP A 74 -5.56 19.05 -2.00
CA ASP A 74 -4.72 20.26 -1.97
C ASP A 74 -3.22 19.94 -1.91
N LEU A 75 -2.82 18.87 -1.22
CA LEU A 75 -1.45 18.38 -1.23
C LEU A 75 -1.06 17.89 -2.62
N ILE A 76 -1.92 17.09 -3.26
CA ILE A 76 -1.68 16.60 -4.62
C ILE A 76 -1.51 17.76 -5.60
N LYS A 77 -2.41 18.76 -5.56
CA LYS A 77 -2.32 19.96 -6.40
C LYS A 77 -0.97 20.67 -6.25
N ARG A 78 -0.51 20.87 -5.01
CA ARG A 78 0.78 21.53 -4.74
C ARG A 78 1.97 20.73 -5.28
N LEU A 79 1.93 19.39 -5.20
CA LEU A 79 2.97 18.53 -5.78
C LEU A 79 2.99 18.61 -7.31
N ILE A 80 1.82 18.48 -7.95
CA ILE A 80 1.68 18.56 -9.40
C ILE A 80 2.09 19.94 -9.93
N ALA A 81 1.64 21.03 -9.28
CA ALA A 81 2.01 22.40 -9.64
C ALA A 81 3.52 22.66 -9.51
N ALA A 82 4.21 21.96 -8.60
CA ALA A 82 5.66 22.03 -8.44
C ALA A 82 6.45 21.14 -9.41
N GLY A 83 5.77 20.38 -10.27
CA GLY A 83 6.36 19.50 -11.28
C GLY A 83 6.78 18.13 -10.75
N PHE A 84 6.10 17.63 -9.71
CA PHE A 84 6.35 16.28 -9.17
C PHE A 84 5.18 15.36 -9.53
N PRO A 85 5.41 14.31 -10.35
CA PRO A 85 4.45 13.24 -10.55
C PRO A 85 4.09 12.56 -9.23
N VAL A 86 2.81 12.23 -9.07
CA VAL A 86 2.32 11.54 -7.87
C VAL A 86 1.67 10.23 -8.28
N VAL A 87 2.13 9.13 -7.68
CA VAL A 87 1.52 7.80 -7.79
C VAL A 87 0.66 7.59 -6.56
N VAL A 88 -0.56 7.10 -6.73
CA VAL A 88 -1.49 6.80 -5.64
C VAL A 88 -1.97 5.36 -5.73
N GLU A 89 -2.33 4.79 -4.59
CA GLU A 89 -3.04 3.51 -4.52
C GLU A 89 -4.51 3.80 -4.17
N SER A 90 -5.43 3.17 -4.88
CA SER A 90 -6.86 3.46 -4.82
C SER A 90 -7.68 2.18 -4.91
N GLY A 91 -8.90 2.22 -4.38
CA GLY A 91 -9.90 1.22 -4.74
C GLY A 91 -10.28 1.35 -6.21
N PHE A 92 -10.56 0.22 -6.85
CA PHE A 92 -11.02 0.19 -8.23
C PHE A 92 -11.96 -1.00 -8.44
N GLN A 93 -13.01 -0.81 -9.23
CA GLN A 93 -13.94 -1.88 -9.57
C GLN A 93 -14.29 -1.80 -11.06
N PRO A 94 -13.60 -2.57 -11.92
CA PRO A 94 -13.98 -2.69 -13.32
C PRO A 94 -15.41 -3.25 -13.48
N GLU A 95 -16.03 -2.94 -14.61
CA GLU A 95 -17.25 -3.61 -15.04
C GLU A 95 -17.03 -5.14 -15.06
N ASP A 96 -17.95 -5.90 -14.49
CA ASP A 96 -17.91 -7.37 -14.34
C ASP A 96 -16.80 -7.95 -13.45
N GLN A 97 -16.13 -7.13 -12.63
CA GLN A 97 -15.19 -7.62 -11.62
C GLN A 97 -15.53 -7.11 -10.21
N ASP A 98 -15.08 -7.87 -9.21
CA ASP A 98 -15.10 -7.41 -7.82
C ASP A 98 -14.02 -6.37 -7.57
N TRP A 99 -14.23 -5.59 -6.51
CA TRP A 99 -13.28 -4.60 -6.01
C TRP A 99 -11.85 -5.13 -5.92
N MET A 100 -10.89 -4.30 -6.33
CA MET A 100 -9.46 -4.55 -6.24
C MET A 100 -8.70 -3.28 -5.85
N GLY A 101 -7.49 -3.46 -5.32
CA GLY A 101 -6.51 -2.38 -5.22
C GLY A 101 -5.90 -2.09 -6.59
N HIS A 102 -5.65 -0.81 -6.85
CA HIS A 102 -5.10 -0.35 -8.11
C HIS A 102 -4.21 0.86 -7.91
N TYR A 103 -3.14 0.95 -8.71
CA TYR A 103 -2.26 2.11 -8.72
C TYR A 103 -2.60 3.01 -9.90
N MET A 104 -2.44 4.30 -9.68
CA MET A 104 -2.74 5.34 -10.66
C MET A 104 -1.68 6.43 -10.60
N THR A 105 -1.40 7.09 -11.74
CA THR A 105 -0.44 8.20 -11.82
C THR A 105 -1.15 9.50 -12.13
N ILE A 106 -1.11 10.44 -11.21
CA ILE A 106 -1.73 11.75 -11.37
C ILE A 106 -0.79 12.65 -12.18
N VAL A 107 -1.33 13.27 -13.23
CA VAL A 107 -0.53 14.07 -14.18
C VAL A 107 -0.94 15.53 -14.26
N ALA A 108 -2.20 15.87 -13.95
CA ALA A 108 -2.69 17.25 -13.94
C ALA A 108 -3.93 17.42 -13.06
N TYR A 109 -4.34 18.66 -12.85
CA TYR A 109 -5.59 19.04 -12.23
C TYR A 109 -6.13 20.32 -12.86
N ASP A 110 -7.44 20.54 -12.75
CA ASP A 110 -8.10 21.79 -13.14
C ASP A 110 -9.10 22.21 -12.07
N ASP A 111 -8.77 23.28 -11.33
CA ASP A 111 -9.63 23.85 -10.26
C ASP A 111 -10.90 24.50 -10.81
N THR A 112 -10.94 24.89 -12.10
CA THR A 112 -12.12 25.57 -12.66
C THR A 112 -13.29 24.63 -12.87
N VAL A 113 -12.99 23.34 -13.05
CA VAL A 113 -13.96 22.26 -13.26
C VAL A 113 -13.82 21.13 -12.22
N GLU A 114 -13.01 21.36 -11.18
CA GLU A 114 -12.77 20.44 -10.05
C GLU A 114 -12.39 19.01 -10.46
N THR A 115 -11.44 18.91 -11.41
CA THR A 115 -11.01 17.62 -11.96
C THR A 115 -9.55 17.31 -11.71
N ILE A 116 -9.26 16.01 -11.61
CA ILE A 116 -7.92 15.44 -11.60
C ILE A 116 -7.74 14.55 -12.83
N TRP A 117 -6.55 14.60 -13.41
CA TRP A 117 -6.22 13.92 -14.67
C TRP A 117 -5.24 12.81 -14.36
N ILE A 118 -5.59 11.60 -14.77
CA ILE A 118 -4.91 10.39 -14.33
C ILE A 118 -4.46 9.55 -15.52
N TYR A 119 -3.23 9.07 -15.49
CA TYR A 119 -2.82 7.94 -16.30
C TYR A 119 -3.12 6.66 -15.54
N ASP A 120 -4.08 5.91 -16.05
CA ASP A 120 -4.54 4.66 -15.46
C ASP A 120 -4.06 3.49 -16.31
N SER A 121 -3.29 2.59 -15.71
CA SER A 121 -2.71 1.45 -16.43
C SER A 121 -3.73 0.39 -16.86
N TYR A 122 -4.98 0.48 -16.41
CA TYR A 122 -6.12 -0.34 -16.81
C TYR A 122 -7.05 0.40 -17.78
N GLU A 123 -7.48 1.63 -17.45
CA GLU A 123 -8.45 2.39 -18.24
C GLU A 123 -7.83 3.20 -19.40
N GLY A 124 -6.52 3.49 -19.32
CA GLY A 124 -5.79 4.23 -20.33
C GLY A 124 -5.30 5.61 -19.88
N GLN A 125 -4.85 6.39 -20.86
CA GLN A 125 -4.37 7.78 -20.69
C GLN A 125 -5.36 8.82 -21.23
N GLY A 126 -6.64 8.45 -21.31
CA GLY A 126 -7.69 9.31 -21.84
C GLY A 126 -7.47 9.77 -23.29
N PRO A 127 -8.34 10.68 -23.77
CA PRO A 127 -8.23 11.22 -25.12
C PRO A 127 -7.00 12.12 -25.25
N GLN A 128 -6.31 12.03 -26.39
CA GLN A 128 -5.18 12.91 -26.74
C GLN A 128 -4.03 12.93 -25.72
N TYR A 129 -3.82 11.83 -24.98
CA TYR A 129 -2.73 11.69 -24.02
C TYR A 129 -2.82 12.69 -22.85
N GLN A 130 -4.04 13.07 -22.46
CA GLN A 130 -4.27 14.06 -21.41
C GLN A 130 -4.53 13.42 -20.04
N GLY A 131 -4.96 12.16 -20.01
CA GLY A 131 -5.39 11.46 -18.81
C GLY A 131 -6.89 11.24 -18.79
N VAL A 132 -7.30 10.22 -18.03
CA VAL A 132 -8.70 9.97 -17.66
C VAL A 132 -9.10 11.01 -16.61
N LEU A 133 -10.27 11.60 -16.80
CA LEU A 133 -10.79 12.69 -15.98
C LEU A 133 -11.65 12.12 -14.87
N HIS A 134 -11.35 12.48 -13.62
CA HIS A 134 -12.22 12.23 -12.48
C HIS A 134 -12.49 13.54 -11.75
N SER A 135 -13.71 13.69 -11.20
CA SER A 135 -13.96 14.79 -10.26
C SER A 135 -13.15 14.58 -8.98
N TYR A 136 -12.87 15.66 -8.22
CA TYR A 136 -12.17 15.53 -6.95
C TYR A 136 -12.89 14.61 -5.97
N ASP A 137 -14.22 14.72 -5.88
CA ASP A 137 -15.03 13.90 -4.97
C ASP A 137 -15.02 12.42 -5.37
N GLU A 138 -15.18 12.14 -6.66
CA GLU A 138 -15.15 10.77 -7.18
C GLU A 138 -13.78 10.13 -6.92
N PHE A 139 -12.69 10.85 -7.25
CA PHE A 139 -11.34 10.35 -7.01
C PHE A 139 -11.09 10.09 -5.52
N ASP A 140 -11.41 11.04 -4.64
CA ASP A 140 -11.20 10.87 -3.19
C ASP A 140 -12.04 9.73 -2.61
N SER A 141 -13.25 9.50 -3.14
CA SER A 141 -14.13 8.41 -2.71
C SER A 141 -13.51 7.03 -2.88
N TRP A 142 -12.65 6.85 -3.89
CA TRP A 142 -11.90 5.61 -4.12
C TRP A 142 -10.52 5.61 -3.47
N TRP A 143 -9.82 6.75 -3.53
CA TRP A 143 -8.47 6.91 -2.98
C TRP A 143 -8.44 6.68 -1.47
N ARG A 144 -9.51 7.05 -0.77
CA ARG A 144 -9.65 6.80 0.66
C ARG A 144 -9.71 5.32 1.03
N HIS A 145 -10.00 4.39 0.13
CA HIS A 145 -9.99 2.95 0.45
C HIS A 145 -8.59 2.46 0.87
N PHE A 146 -7.54 3.20 0.47
CA PHE A 146 -6.14 2.95 0.81
C PHE A 146 -5.56 4.09 1.67
N ASN A 147 -6.39 4.65 2.55
CA ASN A 147 -5.98 5.69 3.51
C ASN A 147 -5.29 6.89 2.85
N ARG A 148 -5.75 7.23 1.64
CA ARG A 148 -5.23 8.33 0.81
C ARG A 148 -3.71 8.27 0.66
N VAL A 149 -3.19 7.06 0.41
CA VAL A 149 -1.75 6.86 0.26
C VAL A 149 -1.25 7.48 -1.04
N PHE A 150 -0.11 8.16 -0.96
CA PHE A 150 0.56 8.71 -2.14
C PHE A 150 2.06 8.45 -2.07
N LEU A 151 2.67 8.35 -3.23
CA LEU A 151 4.09 8.23 -3.47
C LEU A 151 4.51 9.35 -4.42
N VAL A 152 5.58 10.04 -4.07
CA VAL A 152 6.18 11.08 -4.91
C VAL A 152 7.61 10.68 -5.26
N VAL A 153 7.93 10.75 -6.56
CA VAL A 153 9.29 10.63 -7.08
C VAL A 153 9.82 12.03 -7.35
N TYR A 154 11.05 12.31 -6.95
CA TYR A 154 11.65 13.63 -7.09
C TYR A 154 13.17 13.58 -7.26
N PRO A 155 13.77 14.57 -7.96
CA PRO A 155 15.21 14.75 -8.00
C PRO A 155 15.78 15.13 -6.62
N LEU A 156 16.94 14.57 -6.26
CA LEU A 156 17.60 14.76 -4.97
C LEU A 156 17.92 16.24 -4.69
N ASP A 157 18.25 17.02 -5.71
CA ASP A 157 18.50 18.46 -5.60
C ASP A 157 17.23 19.28 -5.34
N ARG A 158 16.04 18.69 -5.50
CA ARG A 158 14.72 19.26 -5.23
C ARG A 158 14.12 18.77 -3.90
N GLU A 159 14.88 18.07 -3.05
CA GLU A 159 14.38 17.54 -1.77
C GLU A 159 13.82 18.63 -0.83
N ASN A 160 14.40 19.84 -0.86
CA ASN A 160 13.89 20.96 -0.06
C ASN A 160 12.50 21.43 -0.48
N ASP A 161 12.15 21.31 -1.76
CA ASP A 161 10.82 21.67 -2.25
C ASP A 161 9.78 20.66 -1.77
N ILE A 162 10.13 19.36 -1.78
CA ILE A 162 9.31 18.30 -1.20
C ILE A 162 9.08 18.54 0.28
N ARG A 163 10.13 18.87 1.04
CA ARG A 163 10.02 19.24 2.46
C ARG A 163 9.11 20.45 2.67
N ALA A 164 9.22 21.48 1.83
CA ALA A 164 8.37 22.66 1.93
C ALA A 164 6.89 22.37 1.61
N ILE A 165 6.61 21.50 0.64
CA ILE A 165 5.24 21.13 0.25
C ILE A 165 4.59 20.23 1.31
N LEU A 166 5.31 19.20 1.78
CA LEU A 166 4.78 18.24 2.77
C LEU A 166 4.73 18.82 4.19
N GLY A 167 5.60 19.78 4.52
CA GLY A 167 5.74 20.29 5.88
C GLY A 167 6.05 19.15 6.85
N ASP A 168 5.34 19.10 7.98
CA ASP A 168 5.53 18.08 9.02
C ASP A 168 5.18 16.67 8.54
N SER A 169 4.33 16.53 7.51
CA SER A 169 4.01 15.23 6.89
C SER A 169 5.20 14.61 6.15
N ILE A 170 6.35 15.29 6.08
CA ILE A 170 7.63 14.64 5.74
C ILE A 170 7.99 13.59 6.79
N ASP A 171 7.56 13.71 8.03
CA ASP A 171 7.71 12.68 9.04
C ASP A 171 6.58 11.62 8.86
N PRO A 172 6.92 10.32 8.72
CA PRO A 172 5.93 9.28 8.51
C PRO A 172 5.01 9.05 9.74
N GLU A 173 5.48 9.27 10.96
CA GLU A 173 4.66 9.17 12.17
C GLU A 173 3.69 10.36 12.28
N TYR A 174 4.15 11.57 11.94
CA TYR A 174 3.27 12.73 11.86
C TYR A 174 2.17 12.52 10.82
N ALA A 175 2.52 12.08 9.61
CA ALA A 175 1.56 11.79 8.56
C ALA A 175 0.55 10.70 8.97
N ALA A 176 1.01 9.62 9.61
CA ALA A 176 0.13 8.57 10.13
C ALA A 176 -0.82 9.10 11.22
N ARG A 177 -0.36 10.00 12.09
CA ARG A 177 -1.21 10.63 13.12
C ARG A 177 -2.29 11.51 12.51
N MET A 178 -1.94 12.33 11.52
CA MET A 178 -2.93 13.13 10.79
C MET A 178 -3.94 12.26 10.05
N ALA A 179 -3.48 11.17 9.42
CA ALA A 179 -4.36 10.20 8.78
C ALA A 179 -5.30 9.51 9.77
N LEU A 180 -4.81 9.14 10.96
CA LEU A 180 -5.63 8.60 12.05
C LEU A 180 -6.71 9.58 12.49
N ASP A 181 -6.36 10.85 12.71
CA ASP A 181 -7.31 11.86 13.16
C ASP A 181 -8.40 12.10 12.10
N ALA A 182 -8.05 12.16 10.82
CA ALA A 182 -9.01 12.26 9.73
C ALA A 182 -9.95 11.04 9.68
N ALA A 183 -9.40 9.83 9.72
CA ALA A 183 -10.19 8.60 9.68
C ALA A 183 -11.15 8.49 10.88
N ARG A 184 -10.72 8.90 12.09
CA ARG A 184 -11.59 8.94 13.28
C ARG A 184 -12.70 9.99 13.16
N GLN A 185 -12.42 11.14 12.55
CA GLN A 185 -13.45 12.15 12.28
C GLN A 185 -14.49 11.62 11.29
N GLU A 186 -14.05 10.96 10.21
CA GLU A 186 -14.95 10.30 9.24
C GLU A 186 -15.81 9.24 9.92
N ALA A 187 -15.22 8.34 10.70
CA ALA A 187 -15.94 7.28 11.43
C ALA A 187 -16.89 7.84 12.51
N THR A 188 -16.59 9.00 13.08
CA THR A 188 -17.48 9.69 14.03
C THR A 188 -18.66 10.34 13.30
N ALA A 189 -18.42 10.90 12.12
CA ALA A 189 -19.45 11.52 11.28
C ALA A 189 -20.40 10.46 10.70
N ASP A 190 -19.88 9.29 10.32
CA ASP A 190 -20.63 8.14 9.85
C ASP A 190 -20.07 6.84 10.42
N GLN A 191 -20.76 6.28 11.42
CA GLN A 191 -20.35 5.03 12.07
C GLN A 191 -20.51 3.80 11.17
N THR A 192 -21.16 3.93 10.01
CA THR A 192 -21.30 2.86 9.02
C THR A 192 -20.21 2.91 7.94
N ASP A 193 -19.31 3.90 8.00
CA ASP A 193 -18.22 4.04 7.05
C ASP A 193 -17.10 3.02 7.32
N VAL A 194 -17.15 1.92 6.56
CA VAL A 194 -16.19 0.83 6.68
C VAL A 194 -14.75 1.27 6.40
N TRP A 195 -14.53 2.20 5.48
CA TRP A 195 -13.21 2.67 5.09
C TRP A 195 -12.60 3.55 6.16
N ALA A 196 -13.40 4.39 6.80
CA ALA A 196 -12.96 5.22 7.91
C ALA A 196 -12.45 4.36 9.08
N TRP A 197 -13.20 3.31 9.47
CA TRP A 197 -12.75 2.36 10.49
C TRP A 197 -11.48 1.61 10.08
N PHE A 198 -11.42 1.11 8.85
CA PHE A 198 -10.23 0.40 8.38
C PHE A 198 -8.99 1.31 8.34
N ASN A 199 -9.14 2.55 7.86
CA ASN A 199 -8.07 3.53 7.81
C ASN A 199 -7.60 3.95 9.20
N ALA A 200 -8.52 4.09 10.17
CA ALA A 200 -8.17 4.33 11.56
C ALA A 200 -7.34 3.16 12.11
N GLY A 201 -7.71 1.91 11.81
CA GLY A 201 -6.91 0.73 12.11
C GLY A 201 -5.52 0.79 11.49
N THR A 202 -5.42 1.08 10.19
CA THR A 202 -4.15 1.15 9.45
C THR A 202 -3.21 2.22 9.99
N SER A 203 -3.72 3.41 10.27
CA SER A 203 -2.92 4.48 10.87
C SER A 203 -2.52 4.17 12.31
N ALA A 204 -3.42 3.55 13.10
CA ALA A 204 -3.13 3.15 14.48
C ALA A 204 -2.06 2.05 14.55
N THR A 205 -2.12 1.04 13.69
CA THR A 205 -1.07 0.01 13.53
C THR A 205 0.27 0.67 13.21
N ARG A 206 0.29 1.61 12.26
CA ARG A 206 1.53 2.33 11.88
C ARG A 206 2.17 3.10 13.04
N LEU A 207 1.35 3.54 14.00
CA LEU A 207 1.75 4.26 15.21
C LEU A 207 2.04 3.33 16.40
N GLY A 208 1.92 2.01 16.25
CA GLY A 208 2.09 1.02 17.33
C GLY A 208 0.95 1.01 18.35
N LEU A 209 -0.19 1.63 18.04
CA LEU A 209 -1.39 1.67 18.88
C LEU A 209 -2.23 0.42 18.64
N TYR A 210 -1.67 -0.76 18.90
CA TYR A 210 -2.23 -2.03 18.44
C TYR A 210 -3.59 -2.38 19.06
N ASP A 211 -3.83 -2.05 20.33
CA ASP A 211 -5.14 -2.25 20.98
C ASP A 211 -6.25 -1.44 20.28
N ASP A 212 -6.01 -0.15 20.04
CA ASP A 212 -6.94 0.72 19.32
C ASP A 212 -7.12 0.22 17.87
N ALA A 213 -6.03 -0.17 17.21
CA ALA A 213 -6.06 -0.68 15.84
C ALA A 213 -6.93 -1.93 15.72
N ALA A 214 -6.80 -2.88 16.64
CA ALA A 214 -7.61 -4.10 16.66
C ALA A 214 -9.11 -3.78 16.79
N ILE A 215 -9.49 -2.82 17.64
CA ILE A 215 -10.88 -2.37 17.79
C ILE A 215 -11.40 -1.75 16.49
N TYR A 216 -10.61 -0.87 15.85
CA TYR A 216 -11.02 -0.25 14.60
C TYR A 216 -11.17 -1.27 13.47
N TYR A 217 -10.29 -2.25 13.38
CA TYR A 217 -10.41 -3.33 12.40
C TYR A 217 -11.60 -4.24 12.67
N ASP A 218 -11.89 -4.58 13.93
CA ASP A 218 -13.08 -5.37 14.28
C ASP A 218 -14.37 -4.68 13.79
N GLU A 219 -14.48 -3.36 13.97
CA GLU A 219 -15.62 -2.59 13.46
C GLU A 219 -15.68 -2.60 11.93
N ALA A 220 -14.55 -2.44 11.24
CA ALA A 220 -14.51 -2.51 9.77
C ALA A 220 -14.94 -3.90 9.26
N PHE A 221 -14.42 -4.99 9.83
CA PHE A 221 -14.83 -6.34 9.47
C PHE A 221 -16.29 -6.63 9.79
N ARG A 222 -16.82 -6.09 10.90
CA ARG A 222 -18.24 -6.21 11.26
C ARG A 222 -19.17 -5.52 10.24
N LEU A 223 -18.75 -4.38 9.70
CA LEU A 223 -19.50 -3.64 8.67
C LEU A 223 -19.41 -4.29 7.29
N GLY A 224 -18.31 -5.00 7.02
CA GLY A 224 -18.10 -5.80 5.81
C GLY A 224 -17.17 -5.11 4.82
N LEU A 225 -16.03 -5.75 4.56
CA LEU A 225 -15.02 -5.31 3.59
C LEU A 225 -15.08 -6.18 2.33
N PRO A 226 -14.57 -5.68 1.19
CA PRO A 226 -14.36 -6.53 0.04
C PRO A 226 -13.46 -7.72 0.38
N PHE A 227 -13.75 -8.90 -0.18
CA PHE A 227 -13.00 -10.12 0.15
C PHE A 227 -11.51 -10.05 -0.22
N ARG A 228 -11.15 -9.19 -1.19
CA ARG A 228 -9.75 -8.96 -1.60
C ARG A 228 -9.01 -7.96 -0.72
N MET A 229 -9.63 -7.41 0.33
CA MET A 229 -8.99 -6.39 1.17
C MET A 229 -7.63 -6.83 1.71
N MET A 230 -7.57 -8.07 2.22
CA MET A 230 -6.35 -8.67 2.77
C MET A 230 -5.34 -9.12 1.71
N TRP A 231 -5.63 -8.93 0.42
CA TRP A 231 -4.63 -9.14 -0.64
C TRP A 231 -3.67 -7.94 -0.73
N TYR A 232 -4.09 -6.78 -0.24
CA TYR A 232 -3.34 -5.53 -0.39
C TYR A 232 -2.97 -4.89 0.95
N GLN A 233 -3.81 -5.05 1.98
CA GLN A 233 -3.66 -4.35 3.27
C GLN A 233 -3.52 -5.35 4.42
N PHE A 234 -2.35 -5.38 5.04
CA PHE A 234 -1.95 -6.42 6.00
C PHE A 234 -1.97 -5.96 7.47
N GLY A 235 -2.27 -4.68 7.73
CA GLY A 235 -2.29 -4.10 9.06
C GLY A 235 -3.16 -4.84 10.10
N PRO A 236 -4.30 -5.48 9.74
CA PRO A 236 -5.05 -6.31 10.68
C PRO A 236 -4.25 -7.48 11.27
N TYR A 237 -3.40 -8.14 10.47
CA TYR A 237 -2.58 -9.24 10.97
C TYR A 237 -1.62 -8.77 12.05
N GLU A 238 -0.93 -7.65 11.81
CA GLU A 238 0.00 -7.05 12.75
C GLU A 238 -0.71 -6.63 14.05
N ALA A 239 -1.84 -5.93 13.95
CA ALA A 239 -2.61 -5.48 15.11
C ALA A 239 -3.12 -6.64 15.96
N TYR A 240 -3.69 -7.69 15.35
CA TYR A 240 -4.15 -8.86 16.07
C TYR A 240 -2.99 -9.67 16.67
N TYR A 241 -1.86 -9.75 15.97
CA TYR A 241 -0.66 -10.40 16.51
C TYR A 241 -0.13 -9.68 17.77
N HIS A 242 0.01 -8.36 17.71
CA HIS A 242 0.54 -7.56 18.82
C HIS A 242 -0.42 -7.43 20.01
N THR A 243 -1.70 -7.74 19.84
CA THR A 243 -2.71 -7.80 20.92
C THR A 243 -2.91 -9.22 21.46
N GLY A 244 -2.08 -10.18 21.04
CA GLY A 244 -2.15 -11.57 21.48
C GLY A 244 -3.31 -12.38 20.89
N ARG A 245 -4.03 -11.82 19.91
CA ARG A 245 -5.16 -12.46 19.20
C ARG A 245 -4.66 -13.39 18.08
N TYR A 246 -3.80 -14.33 18.44
CA TYR A 246 -3.13 -15.24 17.50
C TYR A 246 -4.11 -16.12 16.73
N ASP A 247 -5.19 -16.59 17.37
CA ASP A 247 -6.22 -17.37 16.70
C ASP A 247 -6.98 -16.56 15.64
N ASP A 248 -7.17 -15.25 15.86
CA ASP A 248 -7.81 -14.36 14.88
C ASP A 248 -6.88 -14.11 13.68
N VAL A 249 -5.57 -14.00 13.89
CA VAL A 249 -4.57 -13.96 12.80
C VAL A 249 -4.67 -15.22 11.95
N ILE A 250 -4.73 -16.40 12.57
CA ILE A 250 -4.85 -17.69 11.86
C ILE A 250 -6.18 -17.77 11.10
N ALA A 251 -7.29 -17.35 11.71
CA ALA A 251 -8.60 -17.35 11.07
C ALA A 251 -8.65 -16.40 9.85
N LEU A 252 -8.12 -15.18 10.00
CA LEU A 252 -8.03 -14.21 8.92
C LEU A 252 -7.15 -14.73 7.77
N ALA A 253 -6.05 -15.40 8.10
CA ALA A 253 -5.16 -15.99 7.11
C ALA A 253 -5.83 -17.14 6.34
N ASN A 254 -6.58 -17.99 7.03
CA ASN A 254 -7.33 -19.08 6.39
C ASN A 254 -8.43 -18.54 5.47
N ASN A 255 -9.12 -17.46 5.87
CA ASN A 255 -10.14 -16.80 5.05
C ASN A 255 -9.51 -16.20 3.77
N THR A 256 -8.35 -15.56 3.90
CA THR A 256 -7.62 -15.02 2.74
C THR A 256 -7.15 -16.15 1.81
N GLU A 257 -6.58 -17.23 2.38
CA GLU A 257 -6.07 -18.37 1.61
C GLU A 257 -7.18 -19.12 0.85
N ALA A 258 -8.42 -19.10 1.36
CA ALA A 258 -9.57 -19.65 0.65
C ALA A 258 -9.88 -18.92 -0.67
N THR A 259 -9.35 -17.71 -0.86
CA THR A 259 -9.55 -16.88 -2.06
C THR A 259 -8.29 -16.77 -2.92
N THR A 260 -7.10 -16.82 -2.33
CA THR A 260 -5.81 -16.82 -3.05
C THR A 260 -4.69 -17.37 -2.17
N ILE A 261 -3.77 -18.14 -2.76
CA ILE A 261 -2.57 -18.66 -2.06
C ILE A 261 -1.32 -17.79 -2.26
N TYR A 262 -1.43 -16.72 -3.06
CA TYR A 262 -0.30 -15.92 -3.55
C TYR A 262 -0.14 -14.58 -2.82
N VAL A 263 -0.37 -14.59 -1.51
CA VAL A 263 -0.14 -13.44 -0.62
C VAL A 263 0.82 -13.90 0.47
N GLU A 264 2.12 -13.69 0.28
CA GLU A 264 3.13 -14.17 1.22
C GLU A 264 2.95 -13.63 2.64
N GLU A 265 2.50 -12.39 2.82
CA GLU A 265 2.27 -11.78 4.12
C GLU A 265 1.23 -12.58 4.93
N THR A 266 0.22 -13.14 4.26
CA THR A 266 -0.78 -14.00 4.90
C THR A 266 -0.13 -15.23 5.54
N ARG A 267 0.78 -15.89 4.82
CA ARG A 267 1.52 -17.06 5.36
C ARG A 267 2.51 -16.64 6.45
N TYR A 268 3.22 -15.53 6.24
CA TYR A 268 4.17 -14.99 7.21
C TYR A 268 3.48 -14.74 8.57
N TRP A 269 2.36 -14.00 8.57
CA TRP A 269 1.64 -13.69 9.80
C TRP A 269 1.02 -14.93 10.46
N ARG A 270 0.51 -15.88 9.67
CA ARG A 270 0.07 -17.17 10.23
C ARG A 270 1.22 -17.95 10.88
N GLY A 271 2.41 -17.92 10.28
CA GLY A 271 3.63 -18.49 10.86
C GLY A 271 4.04 -17.81 12.17
N MET A 272 3.97 -16.47 12.23
CA MET A 272 4.20 -15.69 13.45
C MET A 272 3.21 -16.07 14.57
N ALA A 273 1.92 -16.20 14.24
CA ALA A 273 0.90 -16.63 15.19
C ALA A 273 1.12 -18.06 15.71
N TYR A 274 1.49 -19.01 14.83
CA TYR A 274 1.87 -20.35 15.26
C TYR A 274 3.10 -20.32 16.18
N ALA A 275 4.13 -19.54 15.85
CA ALA A 275 5.30 -19.40 16.69
C ALA A 275 4.95 -18.89 18.09
N ALA A 276 4.08 -17.88 18.18
CA ALA A 276 3.61 -17.32 19.45
C ALA A 276 2.79 -18.32 20.30
N LEU A 277 2.07 -19.25 19.64
CA LEU A 277 1.34 -20.34 20.29
C LEU A 277 2.23 -21.56 20.64
N GLY A 278 3.55 -21.50 20.38
CA GLY A 278 4.47 -22.63 20.60
C GLY A 278 4.35 -23.75 19.57
N ARG A 279 3.68 -23.47 18.45
CA ARG A 279 3.43 -24.39 17.32
C ARG A 279 4.60 -24.34 16.32
N THR A 280 5.77 -24.77 16.78
CA THR A 280 7.06 -24.61 16.10
C THR A 280 7.09 -25.20 14.69
N ASP A 281 6.64 -26.45 14.52
CA ASP A 281 6.71 -27.14 13.22
C ASP A 281 5.83 -26.45 12.17
N GLU A 282 4.66 -25.98 12.59
CA GLU A 282 3.70 -25.29 11.72
C GLU A 282 4.22 -23.90 11.35
N ALA A 283 4.81 -23.17 12.30
CA ALA A 283 5.46 -21.89 12.04
C ALA A 283 6.60 -22.03 11.01
N ILE A 284 7.50 -23.00 11.19
CA ILE A 284 8.60 -23.26 10.24
C ILE A 284 8.06 -23.65 8.86
N SER A 285 6.99 -24.43 8.78
CA SER A 285 6.35 -24.78 7.52
C SER A 285 5.84 -23.54 6.78
N GLU A 286 5.17 -22.61 7.47
CA GLU A 286 4.68 -21.36 6.86
C GLU A 286 5.84 -20.47 6.38
N PHE A 287 6.88 -20.29 7.18
CA PHE A 287 8.05 -19.51 6.77
C PHE A 287 8.79 -20.13 5.58
N ASN A 288 8.90 -21.47 5.54
CA ASN A 288 9.46 -22.17 4.38
C ASN A 288 8.61 -21.95 3.12
N ALA A 289 7.28 -21.98 3.25
CA ALA A 289 6.39 -21.68 2.14
C ALA A 289 6.64 -20.26 1.62
N VAL A 290 6.66 -19.25 2.52
CA VAL A 290 6.98 -17.86 2.16
C VAL A 290 8.31 -17.77 1.41
N LEU A 291 9.38 -18.35 1.95
CA LEU A 291 10.72 -18.29 1.36
C LEU A 291 10.86 -19.09 0.05
N SER A 292 9.98 -20.06 -0.19
CA SER A 292 9.93 -20.76 -1.48
C SER A 292 9.33 -19.89 -2.59
N PHE A 293 8.37 -19.01 -2.25
CA PHE A 293 7.76 -18.06 -3.18
C PHE A 293 8.61 -16.80 -3.34
N ASN A 294 9.08 -16.25 -2.21
CA ASN A 294 9.89 -15.05 -2.14
C ASN A 294 11.15 -15.31 -1.28
N PRO A 295 12.24 -15.77 -1.90
CA PRO A 295 13.50 -16.01 -1.19
C PRO A 295 14.09 -14.75 -0.52
N ASN A 296 13.64 -13.55 -0.90
CA ASN A 296 14.15 -12.28 -0.40
C ASN A 296 13.32 -11.72 0.78
N PHE A 297 12.30 -12.44 1.26
CA PHE A 297 11.52 -12.03 2.43
C PHE A 297 12.37 -12.15 3.72
N ALA A 298 13.06 -11.07 4.07
CA ALA A 298 14.00 -11.03 5.18
C ALA A 298 13.33 -11.35 6.52
N ASP A 299 12.14 -10.79 6.80
CA ASP A 299 11.45 -10.99 8.08
C ASP A 299 11.04 -12.46 8.28
N ALA A 300 10.58 -13.15 7.22
CA ALA A 300 10.28 -14.58 7.28
C ALA A 300 11.52 -15.42 7.57
N ARG A 301 12.68 -15.05 6.99
CA ARG A 301 13.97 -15.72 7.26
C ARG A 301 14.39 -15.53 8.71
N THR A 302 14.34 -14.30 9.22
CA THR A 302 14.70 -13.99 10.61
C THR A 302 13.76 -14.66 11.61
N ALA A 303 12.44 -14.60 11.37
CA ALA A 303 11.46 -15.26 12.24
C ALA A 303 11.66 -16.78 12.27
N LYS A 304 11.90 -17.41 11.11
CA LYS A 304 12.24 -18.83 11.02
C LYS A 304 13.47 -19.18 11.85
N GLU A 305 14.56 -18.42 11.70
CA GLU A 305 15.80 -18.65 12.46
C GLU A 305 15.57 -18.53 13.97
N GLN A 306 14.81 -17.52 14.42
CA GLN A 306 14.47 -17.34 15.83
C GLN A 306 13.66 -18.51 16.39
N VAL A 307 12.71 -19.04 15.62
CA VAL A 307 11.91 -20.20 16.00
C VAL A 307 12.76 -21.48 16.04
N GLU A 308 13.61 -21.71 15.03
CA GLU A 308 14.50 -22.87 14.96
C GLU A 308 15.53 -22.90 16.10
N THR A 309 16.00 -21.73 16.52
CA THR A 309 16.99 -21.59 17.60
C THR A 309 16.36 -21.44 18.99
N GLY A 310 15.02 -21.39 19.08
CA GLY A 310 14.29 -21.28 20.34
C GLY A 310 14.42 -19.92 21.05
N VAL A 311 14.81 -18.87 20.32
CA VAL A 311 14.95 -17.50 20.84
C VAL A 311 13.80 -16.58 20.43
N PHE A 312 12.80 -17.10 19.74
CA PHE A 312 11.58 -16.36 19.39
C PHE A 312 10.85 -15.89 20.65
N VAL A 313 10.53 -14.59 20.69
CA VAL A 313 9.77 -13.97 21.78
C VAL A 313 8.57 -13.25 21.16
N PRO A 314 7.33 -13.72 21.40
CA PRO A 314 6.15 -12.99 20.94
C PRO A 314 6.00 -11.68 21.72
N PRO A 315 5.27 -10.69 21.18
CA PRO A 315 4.92 -9.49 21.92
C PRO A 315 4.19 -9.85 23.23
N MET A 316 4.48 -9.07 24.28
CA MET A 316 3.86 -9.20 25.60
C MET A 316 2.47 -8.58 25.62
#